data_AF-A0A5C1Q902-F1
#
_entry.id   AF-A0A5C1Q902-F1
#
_cell.length_a   1.000
_cell.length_b   1.000
_cell.length_c   1.000
_cell.angle_alpha   90.00
_cell.angle_beta   90.00
_cell.angle_gamma   90.00
#
_symmetry.space_group_name_H-M   'P 1'
#
loop_
_entity.id
_entity.type
_entity.pdbx_description
1 polymer ?
#
loop_
_entity_poly.entity_id
_entity_poly.type
_entity_poly.pdbx_seq_one_letter_code
_entity_poly.pdbx_strand_id
1 'polypeptide(L)'
;MSYDFPQYGNLNISSLSSIFNNTSASYKYIFFLSILNLIHENPNKREFSYIDIEVEMIYLGWFPHTYYKLSFGLNDKLGNTIDLIGDIDIKNSTNRDIKSYIKSKIDPLKSTLLDMVPYRLLSVFVNNKDINKTSNKEVINWANSLKDSPSSLYYFKQSKESKKENSIILSEPWLRYIKDNFKIIKDYATYNFLGYMEKRNPNVLNLSTKLFPPSNESRNLT
;
A
#
# COMPACT_ATOMS: atom_id res chain seq x y z
N MET A 1 -6.41 -20.27 0.55
CA MET A 1 -5.01 -20.68 0.81
C MET A 1 -4.49 -19.78 1.90
N SER A 2 -4.06 -20.33 3.05
CA SER A 2 -3.19 -19.59 3.96
C SER A 2 -1.84 -19.44 3.28
N TYR A 3 -1.29 -18.23 3.28
CA TYR A 3 0.07 -18.02 2.80
C TYR A 3 1.00 -18.30 3.98
N ASP A 4 1.84 -19.33 3.85
CA ASP A 4 2.71 -19.75 4.95
C ASP A 4 3.95 -18.87 4.98
N PHE A 5 3.88 -17.86 5.84
CA PHE A 5 4.97 -16.96 6.15
C PHE A 5 5.92 -17.56 7.20
N PRO A 6 7.25 -17.36 7.08
CA PRO A 6 8.19 -17.81 8.10
C PRO A 6 7.85 -17.22 9.47
N GLN A 7 7.81 -18.05 10.51
CA GLN A 7 7.56 -17.56 11.87
C GLN A 7 8.75 -16.76 12.38
N TYR A 8 8.49 -15.71 13.17
CA TYR A 8 9.56 -14.86 13.71
C TYR A 8 9.20 -14.31 15.09
N GLY A 9 9.83 -14.87 16.12
CA GLY A 9 9.63 -14.47 17.51
C GLY A 9 8.15 -14.39 17.89
N ASN A 10 7.75 -13.24 18.45
CA ASN A 10 6.38 -12.98 18.89
C ASN A 10 5.57 -12.17 17.85
N LEU A 11 5.99 -12.12 16.58
CA LEU A 11 5.22 -11.43 15.55
C LEU A 11 3.91 -12.17 15.27
N ASN A 12 2.81 -11.42 15.17
CA ASN A 12 1.53 -11.99 14.78
C ASN A 12 1.47 -12.20 13.26
N ILE A 13 2.13 -13.25 12.79
CA ILE A 13 2.19 -13.64 11.37
C ILE A 13 0.80 -14.00 10.83
N SER A 14 -0.08 -14.55 11.68
CA SER A 14 -1.47 -14.81 11.32
C SER A 14 -2.18 -13.52 10.92
N SER A 15 -2.04 -12.44 11.69
CA SER A 15 -2.60 -11.13 11.33
C SER A 15 -2.05 -10.62 9.99
N LEU A 16 -0.73 -10.72 9.75
CA LEU A 16 -0.13 -10.37 8.45
C LEU A 16 -0.77 -11.15 7.29
N SER A 17 -0.95 -12.47 7.43
CA SER A 17 -1.59 -13.32 6.42
C SER A 17 -3.07 -13.03 6.19
N SER A 18 -3.70 -12.21 7.04
CA SER A 18 -5.13 -11.91 6.99
C SER A 18 -5.46 -10.46 6.57
N ILE A 19 -4.45 -9.60 6.35
CA ILE A 19 -4.64 -8.16 6.05
C ILE A 19 -5.57 -7.89 4.86
N PHE A 20 -5.68 -8.86 3.93
CA PHE A 20 -6.49 -8.79 2.72
C PHE A 20 -7.81 -9.57 2.76
N ASN A 21 -8.17 -10.22 3.87
CA ASN A 21 -9.40 -11.04 3.93
C ASN A 21 -10.68 -10.22 3.71
N ASN A 22 -10.70 -8.96 4.16
CA ASN A 22 -11.86 -8.07 4.06
C ASN A 22 -11.51 -6.82 3.23
N THR A 23 -11.69 -6.91 1.92
CA THR A 23 -11.36 -5.85 0.95
C THR A 23 -12.50 -5.62 -0.04
N SER A 24 -13.05 -4.40 -0.07
CA SER A 24 -14.03 -3.95 -1.07
C SER A 24 -13.41 -3.05 -2.15
N ALA A 25 -12.27 -2.43 -1.86
CA ALA A 25 -11.54 -1.51 -2.72
C ALA A 25 -10.04 -1.87 -2.79
N SER A 26 -9.34 -1.33 -3.77
CA SER A 26 -7.93 -1.57 -4.08
C SER A 26 -6.99 -1.05 -3.00
N TYR A 27 -7.46 -0.11 -2.18
CA TYR A 27 -6.64 0.70 -1.30
C TYR A 27 -5.77 -0.13 -0.35
N LYS A 28 -6.27 -1.21 0.26
CA LYS A 28 -5.44 -2.02 1.18
C LYS A 28 -4.24 -2.64 0.47
N TYR A 29 -4.45 -3.17 -0.74
CA TYR A 29 -3.40 -3.80 -1.54
C TYR A 29 -2.34 -2.78 -1.91
N ILE A 30 -2.79 -1.67 -2.49
CA ILE A 30 -1.91 -0.63 -3.01
C ILE A 30 -1.19 0.09 -1.87
N PHE A 31 -1.86 0.37 -0.75
CA PHE A 31 -1.24 0.91 0.46
C PHE A 31 -0.13 0.00 1.01
N PHE A 32 -0.38 -1.30 1.12
CA PHE A 32 0.65 -2.22 1.61
C PHE A 32 1.81 -2.36 0.62
N LEU A 33 1.52 -2.50 -0.68
CA LEU A 33 2.54 -2.49 -1.74
C LEU A 33 3.37 -1.21 -1.73
N SER A 34 2.75 -0.06 -1.43
CA SER A 34 3.44 1.23 -1.28
C SER A 34 4.45 1.21 -0.12
N ILE A 35 4.04 0.70 1.05
CA ILE A 35 4.94 0.56 2.20
C ILE A 35 6.13 -0.34 1.83
N LEU A 36 5.89 -1.46 1.16
CA LEU A 36 6.96 -2.37 0.72
C LEU A 36 7.92 -1.68 -0.25
N ASN A 37 7.41 -0.93 -1.23
CA ASN A 37 8.27 -0.18 -2.17
C ASN A 37 9.12 0.87 -1.45
N LEU A 38 8.52 1.62 -0.51
CA LEU A 38 9.24 2.64 0.25
C LEU A 38 10.32 2.03 1.17
N ILE A 39 10.06 0.85 1.76
CA ILE A 39 11.07 0.08 2.51
C ILE A 39 12.20 -0.37 1.58
N HIS A 40 11.87 -0.87 0.38
CA HIS A 40 12.88 -1.33 -0.58
C HIS A 40 13.79 -0.19 -1.04
N GLU A 41 13.20 0.98 -1.32
CA GLU A 41 13.94 2.19 -1.72
C GLU A 41 14.80 2.75 -0.58
N ASN A 42 14.35 2.63 0.67
CA ASN A 42 15.06 3.15 1.85
C ASN A 42 15.05 2.13 2.99
N PRO A 43 15.93 1.09 2.96
CA PRO A 43 15.85 -0.05 3.88
C PRO A 43 16.05 0.26 5.38
N ASN A 44 16.49 1.47 5.71
CA ASN A 44 16.70 1.92 7.10
C ASN A 44 15.65 2.96 7.54
N LYS A 45 14.77 3.40 6.63
CA LYS A 45 13.69 4.36 6.95
C LYS A 45 12.53 3.60 7.60
N ARG A 46 12.05 4.13 8.71
CA ARG A 46 10.91 3.57 9.47
C ARG A 46 9.68 4.44 9.45
N GLU A 47 9.88 5.75 9.38
CA GLU A 47 8.80 6.74 9.30
C GLU A 47 8.46 7.01 7.84
N PHE A 48 7.21 6.77 7.45
CA PHE A 48 6.71 7.03 6.10
C PHE A 48 5.55 8.03 6.19
N SER A 49 5.75 9.20 5.57
CA SER A 49 4.73 10.24 5.53
C SER A 49 3.55 9.80 4.68
N TYR A 50 2.35 10.29 5.01
CA TYR A 50 1.14 10.00 4.26
C TYR A 50 1.28 10.48 2.81
N ILE A 51 1.90 11.63 2.57
CA ILE A 51 2.15 12.11 1.21
C ILE A 51 3.06 11.16 0.41
N ASP A 52 4.13 10.63 0.99
CA ASP A 52 5.01 9.70 0.28
C ASP A 52 4.30 8.37 -0.02
N ILE A 53 3.48 7.88 0.92
CA ILE A 53 2.67 6.68 0.71
C ILE A 53 1.65 6.90 -0.40
N GLU A 54 0.94 8.03 -0.38
CA GLU A 54 -0.08 8.35 -1.36
C GLU A 54 0.49 8.49 -2.78
N VAL A 55 1.63 9.18 -2.92
CA VAL A 55 2.37 9.25 -4.19
C VAL A 55 2.64 7.84 -4.72
N GLU A 56 3.10 6.94 -3.86
CA GLU A 56 3.37 5.57 -4.24
C GLU A 56 2.09 4.79 -4.60
N MET A 57 0.98 5.04 -3.88
CA MET A 57 -0.30 4.40 -4.17
C MET A 57 -0.81 4.79 -5.56
N ILE A 58 -0.73 6.07 -5.88
CA ILE A 58 -1.12 6.59 -7.19
C ILE A 58 -0.17 6.07 -8.26
N TYR A 59 1.14 6.06 -8.02
CA TYR A 59 2.13 5.54 -8.96
C TYR A 59 1.86 4.06 -9.32
N LEU A 60 1.57 3.23 -8.31
CA LEU A 60 1.21 1.82 -8.51
C LEU A 60 -0.10 1.63 -9.29
N GLY A 61 -1.08 2.51 -9.10
CA GLY A 61 -2.34 2.45 -9.84
C GLY A 61 -2.27 3.05 -11.24
N TRP A 62 -1.37 4.02 -11.44
CA TRP A 62 -1.29 4.83 -12.65
C TRP A 62 -0.97 3.99 -13.89
N PHE A 63 0.05 3.11 -13.82
CA PHE A 63 0.43 2.30 -14.97
C PHE A 63 -0.71 1.38 -15.48
N PRO A 64 -1.31 0.50 -14.65
CA PRO A 64 -2.41 -0.35 -15.12
C PRO A 64 -3.63 0.44 -15.58
N HIS A 65 -3.91 1.57 -14.94
CA HIS A 65 -5.07 2.41 -15.27
C HIS A 65 -4.88 3.19 -16.58
N THR A 66 -3.77 3.91 -16.71
CA THR A 66 -3.55 4.83 -17.83
C THR A 66 -3.21 4.07 -19.12
N TYR A 67 -2.37 3.04 -19.06
CA TYR A 67 -1.91 2.31 -20.25
C TYR A 67 -2.82 1.18 -20.70
N TYR A 68 -3.27 0.38 -19.74
CA TYR A 68 -4.06 -0.81 -20.03
C TYR A 68 -5.55 -0.62 -19.79
N LYS A 69 -5.96 0.59 -19.38
CA LYS A 69 -7.35 0.96 -19.10
C LYS A 69 -8.01 -0.02 -18.12
N LEU A 70 -7.23 -0.54 -17.17
CA LEU A 70 -7.75 -1.45 -16.15
C LEU A 70 -8.65 -0.69 -15.18
N SER A 71 -9.76 -1.32 -14.82
CA SER A 71 -10.70 -0.83 -13.83
C SER A 71 -10.33 -1.32 -12.43
N PHE A 72 -10.32 -0.41 -11.45
CA PHE A 72 -10.33 -0.76 -10.02
C PHE A 72 -11.76 -1.04 -9.49
N GLY A 73 -12.76 -1.02 -10.35
CA GLY A 73 -14.17 -1.22 -10.00
C GLY A 73 -14.88 0.09 -9.67
N LEU A 74 -16.21 0.06 -9.77
CA LEU A 74 -17.07 1.26 -9.78
C LEU A 74 -17.01 2.11 -8.50
N ASN A 75 -16.80 1.47 -7.35
CA ASN A 75 -16.77 2.15 -6.04
C ASN A 75 -15.34 2.54 -5.62
N ASP A 76 -14.35 2.24 -6.44
CA ASP A 76 -12.96 2.58 -6.19
C ASP A 76 -12.63 3.93 -6.84
N LYS A 77 -12.10 4.88 -6.05
CA LYS A 77 -11.82 6.24 -6.52
C LYS A 77 -10.39 6.40 -7.02
N LEU A 78 -9.53 5.37 -6.95
CA LEU A 78 -8.14 5.50 -7.35
C LEU A 78 -8.01 5.89 -8.83
N GLY A 79 -8.80 5.27 -9.71
CA GLY A 79 -8.83 5.63 -11.14
C GLY A 79 -9.17 7.10 -11.33
N ASN A 80 -10.26 7.56 -10.71
CA ASN A 80 -10.66 8.98 -10.76
C ASN A 80 -9.57 9.91 -10.21
N THR A 81 -8.87 9.52 -9.14
CA THR A 81 -7.73 10.29 -8.60
C THR A 81 -6.58 10.38 -9.60
N ILE A 82 -6.28 9.27 -10.31
CA ILE A 82 -5.26 9.24 -11.36
C ILE A 82 -5.67 10.14 -12.53
N ASP A 83 -6.94 10.07 -12.97
CA ASP A 83 -7.45 10.91 -14.05
C ASP A 83 -7.31 12.41 -13.73
N LEU A 84 -7.52 12.81 -12.46
CA LEU A 84 -7.34 14.20 -12.02
C LEU A 84 -5.89 14.67 -12.02
N ILE A 85 -4.91 13.77 -11.93
CA ILE A 85 -3.49 14.10 -12.04
C ILE A 85 -3.11 14.39 -13.51
N GLY A 86 -3.83 13.77 -14.43
CA GLY A 86 -3.67 13.93 -15.87
C GLY A 86 -2.52 13.10 -16.45
N ASP A 87 -2.26 13.33 -17.74
CA ASP A 87 -1.26 12.59 -18.48
C ASP A 87 0.15 12.92 -18.00
N ILE A 88 0.96 11.87 -17.87
CA ILE A 88 2.38 11.95 -17.53
C ILE A 88 3.14 11.61 -18.81
N ASP A 89 4.13 12.41 -19.22
CA ASP A 89 5.00 12.01 -20.34
C ASP A 89 5.99 10.96 -19.85
N ILE A 90 6.01 9.81 -20.50
CA ILE A 90 6.70 8.61 -20.00
C ILE A 90 7.91 8.26 -20.84
N LYS A 91 7.97 8.74 -22.08
CA LYS A 91 9.03 8.35 -23.01
C LYS A 91 10.41 8.74 -22.50
N ASN A 92 10.51 9.78 -21.67
CA ASN A 92 11.77 10.28 -21.11
C ASN A 92 11.78 10.39 -19.58
N SER A 93 10.76 9.87 -18.89
CA SER A 93 10.62 10.04 -17.44
C SER A 93 11.10 8.81 -16.68
N THR A 94 11.94 9.02 -15.67
CA THR A 94 12.28 8.00 -14.68
C THR A 94 11.12 7.79 -13.70
N ASN A 95 11.16 6.69 -12.93
CA ASN A 95 10.20 6.48 -11.83
C ASN A 95 10.19 7.66 -10.84
N ARG A 96 11.36 8.28 -10.60
CA ARG A 96 11.48 9.45 -9.72
C ARG A 96 10.75 10.66 -10.29
N ASP A 97 10.87 10.89 -11.60
CA ASP A 97 10.20 12.02 -12.27
C ASP A 97 8.68 11.87 -12.21
N ILE A 98 8.18 10.66 -12.47
CA ILE A 98 6.74 10.34 -12.38
C ILE A 98 6.22 10.59 -10.96
N LYS A 99 6.90 10.04 -9.94
CA LYS A 99 6.53 10.24 -8.53
C LYS A 99 6.60 11.71 -8.12
N SER A 100 7.57 12.47 -8.62
CA SER A 100 7.71 13.90 -8.34
C SER A 100 6.59 14.71 -8.99
N TYR A 101 6.21 14.36 -10.22
CA TYR A 101 5.07 14.95 -10.90
C TYR A 101 3.77 14.68 -10.14
N ILE A 102 3.50 13.42 -9.78
CA ILE A 102 2.34 13.04 -8.96
C ILE A 102 2.30 13.87 -7.68
N LYS A 103 3.43 13.93 -6.95
CA LYS A 103 3.55 14.70 -5.71
C LYS A 103 3.21 16.18 -5.89
N SER A 104 3.56 16.77 -7.04
CA SER A 104 3.25 18.16 -7.36
C SER A 104 1.75 18.42 -7.64
N LYS A 105 0.97 17.37 -7.96
CA LYS A 105 -0.44 17.46 -8.34
C LYS A 105 -1.41 17.06 -7.23
N ILE A 106 -0.94 16.28 -6.25
CA ILE A 106 -1.76 15.93 -5.09
C ILE A 106 -2.11 17.21 -4.32
N ASP A 107 -3.40 17.48 -4.20
CA ASP A 107 -3.93 18.42 -3.20
C ASP A 107 -4.22 17.64 -1.91
N PRO A 108 -3.37 17.78 -0.87
CA PRO A 108 -3.51 17.00 0.35
C PRO A 108 -4.79 17.32 1.13
N LEU A 109 -5.46 18.45 0.86
CA LEU A 109 -6.73 18.80 1.50
C LEU A 109 -7.92 18.06 0.89
N LYS A 110 -7.78 17.55 -0.35
CA LYS A 110 -8.83 16.82 -1.07
C LYS A 110 -8.57 15.32 -1.16
N SER A 111 -7.36 14.88 -0.83
CA SER A 111 -7.05 13.45 -0.81
C SER A 111 -7.87 12.70 0.24
N THR A 112 -8.42 11.56 -0.17
CA THR A 112 -9.20 10.66 0.69
C THR A 112 -8.67 9.23 0.70
N LEU A 113 -7.61 8.92 -0.07
CA LEU A 113 -7.10 7.55 -0.23
C LEU A 113 -6.63 6.96 1.11
N LEU A 114 -6.05 7.80 1.97
CA LEU A 114 -5.50 7.42 3.27
C LEU A 114 -6.43 7.63 4.46
N ASP A 115 -7.68 8.07 4.24
CA ASP A 115 -8.60 8.39 5.36
C ASP A 115 -8.94 7.16 6.21
N MET A 116 -8.98 5.98 5.59
CA MET A 116 -9.42 4.75 6.26
C MET A 116 -8.39 3.63 6.19
N VAL A 117 -7.64 3.54 5.09
CA VAL A 117 -6.81 2.36 4.81
C VAL A 117 -5.70 2.10 5.84
N PRO A 118 -5.00 3.12 6.40
CA PRO A 118 -3.97 2.86 7.41
C PRO A 118 -4.54 2.23 8.68
N TYR A 119 -5.77 2.58 9.04
CA TYR A 119 -6.43 2.04 10.24
C TYR A 119 -7.06 0.67 9.96
N ARG A 120 -7.71 0.52 8.79
CA ARG A 120 -8.38 -0.74 8.37
C ARG A 120 -7.43 -1.86 7.98
N LEU A 121 -6.18 -1.54 7.63
CA LEU A 121 -5.15 -2.56 7.46
C LEU A 121 -4.67 -3.04 8.83
N LEU A 122 -4.43 -2.12 9.77
CA LEU A 122 -3.92 -2.46 11.10
C LEU A 122 -4.98 -3.08 12.02
N SER A 123 -6.27 -2.91 11.73
CA SER A 123 -7.36 -3.43 12.58
C SER A 123 -7.33 -4.94 12.76
N VAL A 124 -6.76 -5.71 11.82
CA VAL A 124 -6.62 -7.18 11.97
C VAL A 124 -5.58 -7.59 13.02
N PHE A 125 -4.77 -6.65 13.50
CA PHE A 125 -3.81 -6.86 14.60
C PHE A 125 -4.42 -6.53 15.97
N VAL A 126 -5.57 -5.85 16.00
CA VAL A 126 -6.25 -5.48 17.25
C VAL A 126 -6.97 -6.72 17.79
N ASN A 127 -6.39 -7.38 18.79
CA ASN A 127 -6.93 -8.60 19.39
C ASN A 127 -8.41 -8.44 19.83
N ASN A 128 -9.24 -9.45 19.52
CA ASN A 128 -10.58 -9.68 20.07
C ASN A 128 -11.65 -8.61 19.81
N LYS A 129 -11.54 -7.80 18.75
CA LYS A 129 -12.63 -6.91 18.33
C LYS A 129 -13.09 -7.23 16.91
N ASP A 130 -14.41 -7.12 16.71
CA ASP A 130 -14.99 -7.12 15.37
C ASP A 130 -14.36 -5.97 14.57
N ILE A 131 -13.62 -6.32 13.52
CA ILE A 131 -12.92 -5.38 12.64
C ILE A 131 -13.88 -4.32 12.09
N ASN A 132 -15.16 -4.66 11.90
CA ASN A 132 -16.18 -3.74 11.39
C ASN A 132 -16.67 -2.73 12.44
N LYS A 133 -16.44 -2.99 13.73
CA LYS A 133 -16.84 -2.12 14.85
C LYS A 133 -15.68 -1.34 15.46
N THR A 134 -14.45 -1.62 15.05
CA THR A 134 -13.27 -0.94 15.58
C THR A 134 -13.11 0.42 14.91
N SER A 135 -13.22 1.50 15.69
CA SER A 135 -13.07 2.87 15.18
C SER A 135 -11.62 3.21 14.88
N ASN A 136 -11.37 4.16 13.96
CA ASN A 136 -10.01 4.62 13.64
C ASN A 136 -9.27 5.12 14.90
N LYS A 137 -9.97 5.82 15.80
CA LYS A 137 -9.41 6.33 17.05
C LYS A 137 -8.94 5.20 17.97
N GLU A 138 -9.69 4.11 18.06
CA GLU A 138 -9.28 2.94 18.84
C GLU A 138 -8.03 2.28 18.25
N VAL A 139 -7.96 2.11 16.92
CA VAL A 139 -6.77 1.56 16.26
C VAL A 139 -5.54 2.44 16.52
N ILE A 140 -5.69 3.77 16.40
CA ILE A 140 -4.61 4.71 16.68
C ILE A 140 -4.13 4.58 18.12
N ASN A 141 -5.05 4.62 19.09
CA ASN A 141 -4.72 4.55 20.51
C ASN A 141 -4.04 3.21 20.86
N TRP A 142 -4.55 2.10 20.33
CA TRP A 142 -3.97 0.78 20.52
C TRP A 142 -2.56 0.67 19.92
N ALA A 143 -2.36 1.13 18.69
CA ALA A 143 -1.06 1.08 18.04
C ALA A 143 -0.04 1.96 18.76
N ASN A 144 -0.46 3.15 19.20
CA ASN A 144 0.39 4.11 19.88
C ASN A 144 0.69 3.75 21.35
N SER A 145 -0.13 2.93 22.01
CA SER A 145 0.22 2.35 23.32
C SER A 145 1.22 1.20 23.20
N LEU A 146 1.34 0.62 22.00
CA LEU A 146 2.25 -0.48 21.65
C LEU A 146 3.42 -0.01 20.78
N LYS A 147 3.88 1.23 20.95
CA LYS A 147 5.01 1.77 20.19
C LYS A 147 6.19 0.81 20.21
N ASP A 148 6.66 0.48 19.01
CA ASP A 148 7.78 -0.43 18.75
C ASP A 148 7.61 -1.87 19.25
N SER A 149 6.39 -2.26 19.64
CA SER A 149 6.07 -3.62 20.06
C SER A 149 5.93 -4.56 18.85
N PRO A 150 6.31 -5.85 18.97
CA PRO A 150 6.04 -6.86 17.95
C PRO A 150 4.54 -7.07 17.67
N SER A 151 3.66 -6.65 18.57
CA SER A 151 2.20 -6.80 18.41
C SER A 151 1.60 -5.87 17.36
N SER A 152 2.24 -4.74 17.03
CA SER A 152 1.73 -3.78 16.06
C SER A 152 2.67 -3.64 14.87
N LEU A 153 2.15 -3.79 13.64
CA LEU A 153 2.92 -3.62 12.41
C LEU A 153 3.57 -2.24 12.32
N TYR A 154 2.79 -1.21 12.61
CA TYR A 154 3.23 0.18 12.71
C TYR A 154 2.41 0.93 13.74
N TYR A 155 2.84 2.13 14.09
CA TYR A 155 2.10 3.09 14.92
C TYR A 155 2.04 4.45 14.21
N PHE A 156 1.24 5.38 14.75
CA PHE A 156 0.90 6.62 14.07
C PHE A 156 1.56 7.82 14.73
N LYS A 157 2.14 8.70 13.91
CA LYS A 157 2.52 10.04 14.30
C LYS A 157 1.57 11.01 13.62
N GLN A 158 0.73 11.67 14.42
CA GLN A 158 -0.28 12.60 13.92
C GLN A 158 0.21 14.03 14.10
N SER A 159 0.09 14.84 13.05
CA SER A 159 0.31 16.29 13.10
C SER A 159 -0.96 16.99 13.61
N LYS A 160 -0.78 18.07 14.36
CA LYS A 160 -1.89 18.91 14.82
C LYS A 160 -2.30 19.91 13.75
N GLU A 161 -1.38 20.21 12.85
CA GLU A 161 -1.44 21.25 11.84
C GLU A 161 -2.09 20.73 10.56
N SER A 162 -1.73 19.52 10.13
CA SER A 162 -2.26 18.96 8.88
C SER A 162 -2.19 17.45 8.80
N LYS A 163 -3.26 16.82 8.29
CA LYS A 163 -3.28 15.38 7.97
C LYS A 163 -2.13 14.95 7.03
N LYS A 164 -1.63 15.84 6.18
CA LYS A 164 -0.54 15.56 5.22
C LYS A 164 0.80 15.24 5.91
N GLU A 165 0.98 15.78 7.11
CA GLU A 165 2.16 15.59 7.94
C GLU A 165 2.02 14.38 8.86
N ASN A 166 0.89 13.69 8.80
CA ASN A 166 0.77 12.39 9.44
C ASN A 166 1.75 11.41 8.79
N SER A 167 2.26 10.51 9.61
CA SER A 167 3.10 9.41 9.17
C SER A 167 2.73 8.14 9.91
N ILE A 168 3.03 7.01 9.29
CA ILE A 168 3.15 5.74 10.02
C ILE A 168 4.63 5.52 10.35
N ILE A 169 4.89 4.88 11.47
CA ILE A 169 6.23 4.44 11.86
C ILE A 169 6.19 2.92 12.02
N LEU A 170 6.91 2.20 11.14
CA LEU A 170 7.05 0.75 11.23
C LEU A 170 7.73 0.37 12.54
N SER A 171 7.18 -0.61 13.25
CA SER A 171 7.83 -1.19 14.43
C SER A 171 9.10 -1.93 13.99
N GLU A 172 10.17 -1.82 14.76
CA GLU A 172 11.49 -2.40 14.46
C GLU A 172 11.42 -3.90 14.18
N PRO A 173 10.71 -4.72 15.00
CA PRO A 173 10.60 -6.15 14.74
C PRO A 173 9.98 -6.46 13.38
N TRP A 174 9.00 -5.65 12.95
CA TRP A 174 8.34 -5.79 11.66
C TRP A 174 9.17 -5.30 10.49
N LEU A 175 9.89 -4.18 10.62
CA LEU A 175 10.82 -3.74 9.58
C LEU A 175 11.86 -4.83 9.29
N ARG A 176 12.47 -5.39 10.34
CA ARG A 176 13.45 -6.48 10.21
C ARG A 176 12.83 -7.68 9.52
N TYR A 177 11.67 -8.13 9.99
CA TYR A 177 10.97 -9.26 9.38
C TYR A 177 10.62 -9.04 7.91
N ILE A 178 10.12 -7.85 7.56
CA ILE A 178 9.79 -7.50 6.18
C ILE A 178 11.04 -7.52 5.30
N LYS A 179 12.18 -7.02 5.79
CA LYS A 179 13.44 -7.04 5.03
C LYS A 179 13.93 -8.46 4.80
N ASP A 180 13.95 -9.27 5.86
CA ASP A 180 14.44 -10.65 5.81
C ASP A 180 13.57 -11.54 4.90
N ASN A 181 12.28 -11.19 4.75
CA ASN A 181 11.29 -11.97 3.98
C ASN A 181 10.68 -11.19 2.81
N PHE A 182 11.37 -10.17 2.31
CA PHE A 182 10.81 -9.16 1.41
C PHE A 182 10.15 -9.76 0.18
N LYS A 183 10.85 -10.68 -0.51
CA LYS A 183 10.35 -11.32 -1.73
C LYS A 183 9.02 -12.04 -1.48
N ILE A 184 8.93 -12.85 -0.43
CA ILE A 184 7.73 -13.65 -0.12
C ILE A 184 6.55 -12.73 0.23
N ILE A 185 6.79 -11.68 1.02
CA ILE A 185 5.77 -10.71 1.41
C ILE A 185 5.30 -9.88 0.20
N LYS A 186 6.23 -9.48 -0.68
CA LYS A 186 5.91 -8.78 -1.91
C LYS A 186 5.12 -9.65 -2.87
N ASP A 187 5.50 -10.91 -3.04
CA ASP A 187 4.79 -11.89 -3.87
C ASP A 187 3.36 -12.11 -3.35
N TYR A 188 3.19 -12.27 -2.04
CA TYR A 188 1.86 -12.35 -1.40
C TYR A 188 0.98 -11.13 -1.68
N ALA A 189 1.53 -9.92 -1.50
CA ALA A 189 0.78 -8.68 -1.72
C ALA A 189 0.39 -8.52 -3.19
N THR A 190 1.32 -8.81 -4.10
CA THR A 190 1.12 -8.78 -5.55
C THR A 190 0.08 -9.81 -6.00
N TYR A 191 0.15 -11.04 -5.49
CA TYR A 191 -0.80 -12.11 -5.81
C TYR A 191 -2.23 -11.74 -5.40
N ASN A 192 -2.42 -11.23 -4.19
CA ASN A 192 -3.74 -10.82 -3.74
C ASN A 192 -4.28 -9.61 -4.51
N PHE A 193 -3.41 -8.67 -4.88
CA PHE A 193 -3.80 -7.55 -5.75
C PHE A 193 -4.19 -8.02 -7.15
N LEU A 194 -3.46 -8.96 -7.73
CA LEU A 194 -3.80 -9.59 -9.01
C LEU A 194 -5.20 -10.21 -8.97
N GLY A 195 -5.49 -11.04 -7.96
CA GLY A 195 -6.82 -11.64 -7.82
C GLY A 195 -7.94 -10.61 -7.61
N TYR A 196 -7.65 -9.47 -6.98
CA TYR A 196 -8.59 -8.35 -6.90
C TYR A 196 -8.87 -7.71 -8.28
N MET A 197 -7.82 -7.52 -9.08
CA MET A 197 -7.89 -6.89 -10.40
C MET A 197 -8.52 -7.80 -11.45
N GLU A 198 -8.24 -9.11 -11.44
CA GLU A 198 -8.85 -10.10 -12.33
C GLU A 198 -10.37 -10.11 -12.21
N LYS A 199 -10.90 -10.09 -10.98
CA LYS A 199 -12.35 -10.03 -10.73
C LYS A 199 -13.04 -8.80 -11.35
N ARG A 200 -12.30 -7.71 -11.54
CA ARG A 200 -12.81 -6.43 -12.07
C ARG A 200 -12.52 -6.25 -13.56
N ASN A 201 -11.67 -7.09 -14.12
CA ASN A 201 -11.23 -7.03 -15.50
C ASN A 201 -11.27 -8.44 -16.12
N PRO A 202 -12.40 -9.17 -16.05
CA PRO A 202 -12.48 -10.60 -16.39
C PRO A 202 -12.14 -10.90 -17.87
N ASN A 203 -12.28 -9.91 -18.74
CA ASN A 203 -12.03 -10.04 -20.18
C ASN A 203 -10.60 -9.68 -20.59
N VAL A 204 -9.74 -9.29 -19.64
CA VAL A 204 -8.36 -8.86 -19.93
C VAL A 204 -7.41 -10.04 -19.80
N LEU A 205 -6.88 -10.52 -20.92
CA LEU A 205 -5.85 -11.55 -20.95
C LEU A 205 -4.51 -11.04 -20.41
N ASN A 206 -3.73 -11.95 -19.82
CA ASN A 206 -2.38 -11.72 -19.29
C ASN A 206 -2.30 -10.51 -18.32
N LEU A 207 -3.31 -10.35 -17.46
CA LEU A 207 -3.43 -9.20 -16.57
C LEU A 207 -2.20 -9.01 -15.66
N SER A 208 -1.57 -10.09 -15.22
CA SER A 208 -0.33 -10.07 -14.43
C SER A 208 0.79 -9.22 -15.06
N THR A 209 0.95 -9.28 -16.39
CA THR A 209 1.97 -8.50 -17.14
C THR A 209 1.63 -7.01 -17.27
N LYS A 210 0.40 -6.63 -16.91
CA LYS A 210 -0.16 -5.29 -17.09
C LYS A 210 -0.28 -4.50 -15.79
N LEU A 211 -0.02 -5.13 -14.65
CA LEU A 211 -0.20 -4.52 -13.33
C LEU A 211 0.90 -3.55 -12.93
N PHE A 212 2.12 -3.78 -13.40
CA PHE A 212 3.27 -2.98 -13.01
C PHE A 212 4.07 -2.58 -14.25
N PRO A 213 4.72 -1.40 -14.23
CA PRO A 213 5.64 -1.02 -15.28
C PRO A 213 6.68 -2.12 -15.51
N PRO A 214 7.08 -2.38 -16.76
CA PRO A 214 8.19 -3.29 -17.03
C PRO A 214 9.41 -2.82 -16.24
N SER A 215 10.04 -3.74 -15.51
CA SER A 215 11.28 -3.45 -14.82
C SER A 215 12.33 -3.02 -15.85
N ASN A 216 13.27 -2.15 -15.48
CA ASN A 216 14.36 -1.76 -16.38
C ASN A 216 15.17 -2.97 -16.91
N GLU A 217 15.12 -4.10 -16.22
CA GLU A 217 15.74 -5.38 -16.65
C GLU A 217 15.05 -5.98 -17.88
N SER A 218 13.74 -5.76 -18.06
CA SER A 218 12.98 -6.26 -19.21
C SER A 218 13.09 -5.38 -20.48
N ARG A 219 13.70 -4.19 -20.38
CA ARG A 219 13.94 -3.29 -21.52
C ARG A 219 15.22 -3.61 -22.31
N ASN A 220 16.06 -4.52 -21.83
CA ASN A 220 17.35 -4.88 -22.45
C ASN A 220 17.29 -6.20 -23.25
N LEU A 221 16.10 -6.69 -23.61
CA LEU A 221 15.91 -7.92 -24.39
C LEU A 221 15.32 -7.68 -25.79
N THR A 222 15.62 -6.52 -26.38
CA THR A 222 15.41 -6.22 -27.81
C THR A 222 16.69 -5.66 -28.37
#